data_AF-A0A8D8FZ70-F1
#
_entry.id   AF-A0A8D8FZ70-F1
#
_cell.length_a   1.000
_cell.length_b   1.000
_cell.length_c   1.000
_cell.angle_alpha   90.00
_cell.angle_beta   90.00
_cell.angle_gamma   90.00
#
_symmetry.space_group_name_H-M   'P 1'
#
loop_
_entity.id
_entity.type
_entity.pdbx_description
1 polymer ?
#
loop_
_entity_poly.entity_id
_entity_poly.type
_entity_poly.pdbx_seq_one_letter_code
_entity_poly.pdbx_strand_id
1 'polypeptide(L)'
;MATQKPGEWANSLLARFEEQLPYRTGPHGTQARLSIDQTMTCLIQISRYRFSLVISGLTKMLQRVNEIFIILQFQPPACRGHEPERCCYDSLIVILETLERCLSGQSKDTARFEEAMNVKLLLREICQFIDIQNENNQNAASLKALASKVLYALSQNHFGAVFNRISARLQELSTCSEENPDYSDIELIQHIDLDVNRLTKLLAETIQKFKSLKKSAHFILLNSLEKALWNWIEFHPKEFEDLQRSPNDELSKCCET
;
A
#
# COMPACT_ATOMS: atom_id res chain seq x y z
N MET A 1 -27.42 -32.21 -3.00
CA MET A 1 -27.15 -30.76 -2.86
C MET A 1 -25.65 -30.56 -3.00
N ALA A 2 -25.19 -30.07 -4.14
CA ALA A 2 -23.76 -29.86 -4.38
C ALA A 2 -23.28 -28.74 -3.45
N THR A 3 -22.34 -29.06 -2.57
CA THR A 3 -21.66 -28.06 -1.74
C THR A 3 -20.94 -27.09 -2.68
N GLN A 4 -21.51 -25.89 -2.85
CA GLN A 4 -20.91 -24.78 -3.59
C GLN A 4 -19.44 -24.63 -3.19
N LYS A 5 -18.53 -24.54 -4.16
CA LYS A 5 -17.09 -24.54 -3.86
C LYS A 5 -16.76 -23.29 -3.05
N PRO A 6 -15.90 -23.35 -2.02
CA PRO A 6 -15.57 -22.16 -1.19
C PRO A 6 -15.08 -20.93 -1.98
N GLY A 7 -14.55 -21.12 -3.20
CA GLY A 7 -14.20 -20.02 -4.11
C GLY A 7 -15.39 -19.31 -4.75
N GLU A 8 -16.48 -20.02 -5.03
CA GLU A 8 -17.72 -19.43 -5.58
C GLU A 8 -18.36 -18.50 -4.55
N TRP A 9 -18.35 -18.91 -3.28
CA TRP A 9 -18.84 -18.08 -2.17
C TRP A 9 -18.03 -16.79 -2.01
N ALA A 10 -16.70 -16.88 -2.08
CA ALA A 10 -15.83 -15.71 -2.03
C ALA A 10 -16.08 -14.76 -3.23
N ASN A 11 -16.28 -15.29 -4.43
CA ASN A 11 -16.62 -14.50 -5.61
C ASN A 11 -17.99 -13.82 -5.48
N SER A 12 -19.01 -14.52 -5.00
CA SER A 12 -20.34 -13.94 -4.74
C SER A 12 -20.27 -12.85 -3.67
N LEU A 13 -19.45 -13.04 -2.63
CA LEU A 13 -19.25 -12.04 -1.59
C LEU A 13 -18.55 -10.78 -2.13
N LEU A 14 -17.52 -10.96 -2.97
CA LEU A 14 -16.84 -9.87 -3.66
C LEU A 14 -17.81 -9.11 -4.58
N ALA A 15 -18.64 -9.81 -5.36
CA ALA A 15 -19.64 -9.18 -6.23
C ALA A 15 -20.65 -8.36 -5.40
N ARG A 16 -21.18 -8.93 -4.32
CA ARG A 16 -22.08 -8.22 -3.39
C ARG A 16 -21.42 -7.00 -2.77
N PHE A 17 -20.15 -7.10 -2.40
CA PHE A 17 -19.38 -5.98 -1.87
C PHE A 17 -19.24 -4.86 -2.90
N GLU A 18 -18.89 -5.19 -4.15
CA GLU A 18 -18.76 -4.21 -5.24
C GLU A 18 -20.09 -3.51 -5.55
N GLU A 19 -21.19 -4.25 -5.56
CA GLU A 19 -22.54 -3.71 -5.76
C GLU A 19 -22.96 -2.75 -4.64
N GLN A 20 -22.45 -2.94 -3.42
CA GLN A 20 -22.75 -2.09 -2.27
C GLN A 20 -21.90 -0.82 -2.21
N LEU A 21 -20.88 -0.67 -3.06
CA LEU A 21 -20.01 0.50 -3.01
C LEU A 21 -20.74 1.79 -3.47
N PRO A 22 -20.47 2.94 -2.83
CA PRO A 22 -21.14 4.20 -3.14
C PRO A 22 -21.10 4.60 -4.63
N TYR A 23 -20.04 4.26 -5.37
CA TYR A 23 -19.96 4.59 -6.81
C TYR A 23 -21.00 3.85 -7.68
N ARG A 24 -21.61 2.76 -7.18
CA ARG A 24 -22.68 2.00 -7.84
C ARG A 24 -24.07 2.39 -7.36
N THR A 25 -24.20 2.69 -6.08
CA THR A 25 -25.48 2.84 -5.38
C THR A 25 -25.85 4.29 -5.09
N GLY A 26 -24.88 5.21 -5.18
CA GLY A 26 -25.03 6.61 -4.81
C GLY A 26 -24.85 6.85 -3.30
N PRO A 27 -25.28 8.02 -2.79
CA PRO A 27 -25.14 8.38 -1.39
C PRO A 27 -25.87 7.41 -0.45
N HIS A 28 -25.14 6.79 0.48
CA HIS A 28 -25.69 5.81 1.40
C HIS A 28 -26.41 6.41 2.60
N GLY A 29 -27.64 5.94 2.86
CA GLY A 29 -28.29 6.03 4.17
C GLY A 29 -27.70 5.04 5.18
N THR A 30 -28.04 5.20 6.47
CA THR A 30 -27.46 4.42 7.59
C THR A 30 -27.55 2.90 7.42
N GLN A 31 -28.65 2.38 6.87
CA GLN A 31 -28.84 0.93 6.67
C GLN A 31 -27.90 0.34 5.62
N ALA A 32 -27.62 1.08 4.54
CA ALA A 32 -26.69 0.62 3.51
C ALA A 32 -25.25 0.59 4.02
N ARG A 33 -24.88 1.54 4.89
CA ARG A 33 -23.58 1.56 5.59
C ARG A 33 -23.38 0.34 6.49
N LEU A 34 -24.38 -0.01 7.29
CA LEU A 34 -24.31 -1.21 8.12
C LEU A 34 -24.19 -2.50 7.29
N SER A 35 -24.86 -2.55 6.13
CA SER A 35 -24.76 -3.70 5.23
C SER A 35 -23.36 -3.86 4.63
N ILE A 36 -22.69 -2.77 4.22
CA ILE A 36 -21.34 -2.85 3.68
C ILE A 36 -20.32 -3.23 4.76
N ASP A 37 -20.46 -2.74 5.99
CA ASP A 37 -19.60 -3.11 7.13
C ASP A 37 -19.68 -4.60 7.46
N GLN A 38 -20.89 -5.18 7.38
CA GLN A 38 -21.08 -6.62 7.53
C GLN A 38 -20.40 -7.42 6.40
N THR A 39 -20.59 -7.00 5.15
CA THR A 39 -19.96 -7.66 3.99
C THR A 39 -18.44 -7.57 4.06
N MET A 40 -17.91 -6.40 4.44
CA MET A 40 -16.49 -6.15 4.69
C MET A 40 -15.93 -7.09 5.76
N THR A 41 -16.62 -7.20 6.90
CA THR A 41 -16.21 -8.12 7.98
C THR A 41 -16.13 -9.56 7.48
N CYS A 42 -17.11 -10.01 6.68
CA CYS A 42 -17.08 -11.33 6.07
C CYS A 42 -15.90 -11.51 5.11
N LEU A 43 -15.58 -10.50 4.29
CA LEU A 43 -14.42 -10.55 3.38
C LEU A 43 -13.11 -10.69 4.15
N ILE A 44 -12.96 -9.96 5.26
CA ILE A 44 -11.78 -10.04 6.14
C ILE A 44 -11.64 -11.44 6.76
N GLN A 45 -12.75 -12.09 7.14
CA GLN A 45 -12.66 -13.46 7.65
C GLN A 45 -12.29 -14.48 6.56
N ILE A 46 -12.88 -14.34 5.36
CA ILE A 46 -12.60 -15.25 4.25
C ILE A 46 -11.18 -15.06 3.70
N SER A 47 -10.63 -13.84 3.73
CA SER A 47 -9.28 -13.55 3.25
C SER A 47 -8.20 -14.36 3.99
N ARG A 48 -8.44 -14.74 5.25
CA ARG A 48 -7.53 -15.64 6.01
C ARG A 48 -7.35 -17.02 5.38
N TYR A 49 -8.33 -17.49 4.61
CA TYR A 49 -8.32 -18.81 3.97
C TYR A 49 -8.16 -18.73 2.45
N ARG A 50 -8.54 -17.59 1.86
CA ARG A 50 -8.58 -17.36 0.40
C ARG A 50 -7.93 -16.02 0.04
N PHE A 51 -6.78 -15.73 0.66
CA PHE A 51 -6.06 -14.47 0.54
C PHE A 51 -5.88 -14.03 -0.92
N SER A 52 -5.25 -14.88 -1.74
CA SER A 52 -5.01 -14.61 -3.17
C SER A 52 -6.27 -14.16 -3.92
N LEU A 53 -7.41 -14.84 -3.70
CA LEU A 53 -8.67 -14.53 -4.39
C LEU A 53 -9.27 -13.20 -3.93
N VAL A 54 -9.32 -12.99 -2.61
CA VAL A 54 -9.90 -11.76 -2.03
C VAL A 54 -9.07 -10.54 -2.39
N ILE A 55 -7.73 -10.62 -2.25
CA ILE A 55 -6.83 -9.53 -2.62
C ILE A 55 -6.92 -9.24 -4.12
N SER A 56 -6.91 -10.27 -4.98
CA SER A 56 -7.06 -10.06 -6.43
C SER A 56 -8.39 -9.35 -6.78
N GLY A 57 -9.49 -9.74 -6.11
CA GLY A 57 -10.80 -9.10 -6.29
C GLY A 57 -10.79 -7.64 -5.86
N LEU A 58 -10.30 -7.36 -4.64
CA LEU A 58 -10.22 -6.00 -4.10
C LEU A 58 -9.28 -5.10 -4.91
N THR A 59 -8.13 -5.61 -5.37
CA THR A 59 -7.20 -4.85 -6.23
C THR A 59 -7.87 -4.47 -7.55
N LYS A 60 -8.62 -5.37 -8.18
CA LYS A 60 -9.37 -5.07 -9.42
C LYS A 60 -10.46 -4.02 -9.19
N MET A 61 -11.15 -4.07 -8.05
CA MET A 61 -12.13 -3.05 -7.68
C MET A 61 -11.45 -1.69 -7.46
N LEU A 62 -10.33 -1.67 -6.73
CA LEU A 62 -9.54 -0.47 -6.50
C LEU A 62 -9.13 0.18 -7.83
N GLN A 63 -8.55 -0.60 -8.74
CA GLN A 63 -8.16 -0.15 -10.07
C GLN A 63 -9.34 0.47 -10.83
N ARG A 64 -10.47 -0.25 -10.90
CA ARG A 64 -11.67 0.21 -11.63
C ARG A 64 -12.21 1.52 -11.07
N VAL A 65 -12.34 1.63 -9.75
CA VAL A 65 -12.90 2.83 -9.12
C VAL A 65 -11.92 4.00 -9.25
N ASN A 66 -10.61 3.76 -9.14
CA ASN A 66 -9.60 4.79 -9.31
C ASN A 66 -9.57 5.34 -10.75
N GLU A 67 -9.66 4.48 -11.76
CA GLU A 67 -9.77 4.88 -13.16
C GLU A 67 -10.97 5.82 -13.38
N ILE A 68 -12.14 5.47 -12.84
CA ILE A 68 -13.34 6.31 -12.92
C ILE A 68 -13.13 7.64 -12.19
N PHE A 69 -12.57 7.60 -10.98
CA PHE A 69 -12.29 8.80 -10.18
C PHE A 69 -11.38 9.78 -10.92
N ILE A 70 -10.29 9.28 -11.51
CA ILE A 70 -9.35 10.06 -12.31
C ILE A 70 -10.05 10.67 -13.54
N ILE A 71 -10.85 9.89 -14.26
CA ILE A 71 -11.62 10.38 -15.43
C ILE A 71 -12.54 11.54 -15.02
N LEU A 72 -13.24 11.43 -13.89
CA LEU A 72 -14.12 12.48 -13.38
C LEU A 72 -13.34 13.76 -13.02
N GLN A 73 -12.12 13.64 -12.49
CA GLN A 73 -11.27 14.78 -12.19
C GLN A 73 -10.77 15.51 -13.45
N PHE A 74 -10.58 14.82 -14.56
CA PHE A 74 -10.16 15.46 -15.82
C PHE A 74 -11.31 16.05 -16.64
N GLN A 75 -12.56 15.93 -16.19
CA GLN A 75 -13.70 16.51 -16.89
C GLN A 75 -13.72 18.05 -16.84
N PRO A 76 -14.22 18.72 -17.89
CA PRO A 76 -14.40 20.17 -17.92
C PRO A 76 -15.27 20.65 -16.74
N PRO A 77 -15.04 21.85 -16.18
CA PRO A 77 -15.80 22.37 -15.04
C PRO A 77 -17.32 22.38 -15.27
N ALA A 78 -17.77 22.59 -16.51
CA ALA A 78 -19.18 22.58 -16.89
C ALA A 78 -19.84 21.19 -16.82
N CYS A 79 -19.06 20.11 -16.79
CA CYS A 79 -19.53 18.72 -16.71
C CYS A 79 -19.24 18.06 -15.36
N ARG A 80 -18.49 18.72 -14.46
CA ARG A 80 -18.14 18.15 -13.15
C ARG A 80 -19.35 18.12 -12.24
N GLY A 81 -19.86 16.92 -11.99
CA GLY A 81 -20.73 16.64 -10.86
C GLY A 81 -19.90 16.34 -9.61
N HIS A 82 -20.10 17.07 -8.51
CA HIS A 82 -19.42 16.78 -7.24
C HIS A 82 -19.85 15.46 -6.60
N GLU A 83 -21.09 15.02 -6.82
CA GLU A 83 -21.64 13.80 -6.23
C GLU A 83 -20.99 12.50 -6.76
N PRO A 84 -20.82 12.26 -8.09
CA PRO A 84 -20.17 11.04 -8.57
C PRO A 84 -18.69 10.97 -8.18
N GLU A 85 -17.98 12.11 -8.15
CA GLU A 85 -16.60 12.17 -7.67
C GLU A 85 -16.53 11.76 -6.19
N ARG A 86 -17.42 12.31 -5.35
CA ARG A 86 -17.52 11.96 -3.93
C ARG A 86 -17.85 10.49 -3.71
N CYS A 87 -18.76 9.92 -4.49
CA CYS A 87 -19.10 8.50 -4.39
C CYS A 87 -17.92 7.59 -4.75
N CYS A 88 -17.11 7.96 -5.75
CA CYS A 88 -15.89 7.24 -6.09
C CYS A 88 -14.86 7.34 -4.96
N TYR A 89 -14.64 8.55 -4.44
CA TYR A 89 -13.78 8.78 -3.28
C TYR A 89 -14.18 7.93 -2.07
N ASP A 90 -15.46 7.98 -1.65
CA ASP A 90 -15.98 7.19 -0.53
C ASP A 90 -15.79 5.67 -0.78
N SER A 91 -15.91 5.22 -2.03
CA SER A 91 -15.67 3.82 -2.41
C SER A 91 -14.19 3.45 -2.29
N LEU A 92 -13.27 4.33 -2.72
CA LEU A 92 -11.83 4.11 -2.58
C LEU A 92 -11.43 3.98 -1.11
N ILE A 93 -11.97 4.84 -0.23
CA ILE A 93 -11.76 4.75 1.23
C ILE A 93 -12.15 3.34 1.72
N VAL A 94 -13.36 2.87 1.42
CA VAL A 94 -13.84 1.57 1.88
C VAL A 94 -13.01 0.41 1.32
N ILE A 95 -12.59 0.46 0.05
CA ILE A 95 -11.75 -0.58 -0.55
C ILE A 95 -10.37 -0.62 0.11
N LEU A 96 -9.70 0.53 0.28
CA LEU A 96 -8.38 0.61 0.91
C LEU A 96 -8.43 0.16 2.37
N GLU A 97 -9.46 0.57 3.11
CA GLU A 97 -9.71 0.12 4.47
C GLU A 97 -9.94 -1.40 4.58
N THR A 98 -10.57 -1.99 3.57
CA THR A 98 -10.80 -3.45 3.53
C THR A 98 -9.50 -4.19 3.20
N LEU A 99 -8.72 -3.67 2.24
CA LEU A 99 -7.40 -4.20 1.88
C LEU A 99 -6.45 -4.19 3.09
N GLU A 100 -6.36 -3.06 3.81
CA GLU A 100 -5.54 -2.93 5.01
C GLU A 100 -5.89 -4.01 6.03
N ARG A 101 -7.18 -4.14 6.41
CA ARG A 101 -7.61 -5.14 7.39
C ARG A 101 -7.41 -6.58 6.93
N CYS A 102 -7.48 -6.86 5.63
CA CYS A 102 -7.18 -8.19 5.09
C CYS A 102 -5.70 -8.53 5.20
N LEU A 103 -4.81 -7.56 4.97
CA LEU A 103 -3.36 -7.73 5.06
C LEU A 103 -2.89 -7.84 6.51
N SER A 104 -3.39 -6.97 7.39
CA SER A 104 -3.08 -6.98 8.83
C SER A 104 -3.56 -8.26 9.52
N GLY A 105 -4.58 -8.93 8.98
CA GLY A 105 -5.11 -10.19 9.49
C GLY A 105 -4.39 -11.45 9.01
N GLN A 106 -3.34 -11.34 8.20
CA GLN A 106 -2.63 -12.46 7.60
C GLN A 106 -1.64 -13.10 8.59
N SER A 107 -1.61 -14.44 8.65
CA SER A 107 -0.60 -15.20 9.40
C SER A 107 0.67 -15.42 8.58
N LYS A 108 1.85 -15.43 9.21
CA LYS A 108 3.19 -15.52 8.57
C LYS A 108 3.41 -16.75 7.66
N ASP A 109 2.60 -17.80 7.78
CA ASP A 109 2.83 -19.10 7.11
C ASP A 109 2.10 -19.31 5.76
N THR A 110 1.40 -18.30 5.22
CA THR A 110 0.51 -18.54 4.06
C THR A 110 1.12 -18.32 2.67
N ALA A 111 2.37 -17.86 2.55
CA ALA A 111 2.96 -17.38 1.29
C ALA A 111 2.99 -18.44 0.16
N ARG A 112 1.99 -18.42 -0.73
CA ARG A 112 1.91 -19.26 -1.95
C ARG A 112 2.30 -18.46 -3.21
N PHE A 113 2.78 -19.14 -4.25
CA PHE A 113 3.24 -18.51 -5.50
C PHE A 113 2.22 -17.57 -6.18
N GLU A 114 0.93 -17.93 -6.21
CA GLU A 114 -0.14 -17.08 -6.75
C GLU A 114 -0.28 -15.74 -6.00
N GLU A 115 0.12 -15.71 -4.72
CA GLU A 115 0.08 -14.50 -3.90
C GLU A 115 1.16 -13.51 -4.34
N ALA A 116 2.31 -13.97 -4.84
CA ALA A 116 3.39 -13.08 -5.29
C ALA A 116 2.98 -12.20 -6.49
N MET A 117 2.18 -12.72 -7.43
CA MET A 117 1.68 -11.92 -8.56
C MET A 117 0.63 -10.91 -8.09
N ASN A 118 -0.31 -11.32 -7.24
CA ASN A 118 -1.34 -10.44 -6.70
C ASN A 118 -0.73 -9.33 -5.83
N VAL A 119 0.31 -9.63 -5.06
CA VAL A 119 1.08 -8.63 -4.29
C VAL A 119 1.74 -7.62 -5.21
N LYS A 120 2.35 -8.04 -6.32
CA LYS A 120 2.95 -7.10 -7.29
C LYS A 120 1.90 -6.18 -7.93
N LEU A 121 0.74 -6.73 -8.29
CA LEU A 121 -0.37 -5.95 -8.83
C LEU A 121 -0.90 -4.96 -7.79
N LEU A 122 -1.16 -5.42 -6.57
CA LEU A 122 -1.60 -4.53 -5.48
C LEU A 122 -0.59 -3.42 -5.21
N LEU A 123 0.71 -3.75 -5.11
CA LEU A 123 1.77 -2.77 -4.88
C LEU A 123 1.77 -1.68 -5.96
N ARG A 124 1.61 -2.07 -7.23
CA ARG A 124 1.49 -1.11 -8.35
C ARG A 124 0.31 -0.16 -8.17
N GLU A 125 -0.85 -0.66 -7.76
CA GLU A 125 -2.03 0.19 -7.54
C GLU A 125 -1.86 1.11 -6.33
N ILE A 126 -1.29 0.61 -5.23
CA ILE A 126 -1.06 1.39 -4.02
C ILE A 126 -0.06 2.53 -4.26
N CYS A 127 0.98 2.32 -5.07
CA CYS A 127 1.93 3.37 -5.44
C CYS A 127 1.27 4.61 -6.05
N GLN A 128 0.17 4.46 -6.80
CA GLN A 128 -0.54 5.59 -7.42
C GLN A 128 -1.14 6.56 -6.39
N PHE A 129 -1.41 6.08 -5.18
CA PHE A 129 -1.96 6.90 -4.08
C PHE A 129 -0.87 7.51 -3.19
N ILE A 130 0.33 6.91 -3.17
CA ILE A 130 1.49 7.44 -2.43
C ILE A 130 2.11 8.61 -3.19
N ASP A 131 2.17 8.51 -4.52
CA ASP A 131 2.74 9.48 -5.45
C ASP A 131 1.93 10.80 -5.57
N ILE A 132 0.82 10.95 -4.83
CA ILE A 132 -0.01 12.15 -4.96
C ILE A 132 0.70 13.34 -4.30
N GLN A 133 1.40 14.13 -5.12
CA GLN A 133 2.09 15.38 -4.76
C GLN A 133 1.13 16.55 -4.45
N ASN A 134 -0.18 16.31 -4.39
CA ASN A 134 -1.18 17.36 -4.22
C ASN A 134 -1.62 17.46 -2.75
N GLU A 135 -0.70 17.90 -1.88
CA GLU A 135 -0.93 18.18 -0.45
C GLU A 135 -2.11 19.16 -0.21
N ASN A 136 -2.53 19.91 -1.25
CA ASN A 136 -3.64 20.87 -1.19
C ASN A 136 -5.03 20.24 -1.36
N ASN A 137 -5.14 18.96 -1.75
CA ASN A 137 -6.43 18.26 -1.87
C ASN A 137 -6.66 17.38 -0.63
N GLN A 138 -7.60 17.75 0.23
CA GLN A 138 -7.93 16.99 1.44
C GLN A 138 -8.27 15.52 1.15
N ASN A 139 -8.88 15.24 -0.01
CA ASN A 139 -9.18 13.87 -0.45
C ASN A 139 -7.91 13.09 -0.83
N ALA A 140 -6.87 13.77 -1.34
CA ALA A 140 -5.60 13.12 -1.64
C ALA A 140 -4.86 12.71 -0.37
N ALA A 141 -4.84 13.57 0.65
CA ALA A 141 -4.16 13.31 1.91
C ALA A 141 -4.75 12.09 2.66
N SER A 142 -6.07 11.97 2.70
CA SER A 142 -6.75 10.82 3.32
C SER A 142 -6.52 9.51 2.57
N LEU A 143 -6.59 9.54 1.23
CA LEU A 143 -6.29 8.36 0.39
C LEU A 143 -4.83 7.93 0.54
N LYS A 144 -3.89 8.89 0.55
CA LYS A 144 -2.47 8.64 0.82
C LYS A 144 -2.28 7.99 2.19
N ALA A 145 -2.91 8.52 3.24
CA ALA A 145 -2.81 7.96 4.59
C ALA A 145 -3.32 6.50 4.66
N LEU A 146 -4.42 6.17 3.99
CA LEU A 146 -4.91 4.79 3.92
C LEU A 146 -4.00 3.90 3.06
N ALA A 147 -3.53 4.39 1.92
CA ALA A 147 -2.59 3.67 1.07
C ALA A 147 -1.28 3.36 1.80
N SER A 148 -0.78 4.30 2.63
CA SER A 148 0.38 4.07 3.51
C SER A 148 0.12 2.94 4.51
N LYS A 149 -1.08 2.87 5.11
CA LYS A 149 -1.44 1.76 6.01
C LYS A 149 -1.53 0.42 5.27
N VAL A 150 -2.09 0.41 4.06
CA VAL A 150 -2.11 -0.79 3.20
C VAL A 150 -0.69 -1.23 2.88
N LEU A 151 0.20 -0.31 2.52
CA LEU A 151 1.60 -0.62 2.21
C LEU A 151 2.35 -1.15 3.45
N TYR A 152 2.13 -0.53 4.60
CA TYR A 152 2.69 -0.98 5.88
C TYR A 152 2.26 -2.42 6.17
N ALA A 153 0.95 -2.72 6.15
CA ALA A 153 0.42 -4.07 6.37
C ALA A 153 0.93 -5.08 5.33
N LEU A 154 1.03 -4.67 4.05
CA LEU A 154 1.60 -5.49 2.98
C LEU A 154 3.06 -5.86 3.28
N SER A 155 3.85 -4.88 3.70
CA SER A 155 5.29 -5.05 3.94
C SER A 155 5.61 -5.97 5.13
N GLN A 156 4.69 -6.11 6.10
CA GLN A 156 4.86 -7.03 7.23
C GLN A 156 5.08 -8.48 6.79
N ASN A 157 4.36 -8.94 5.75
CA ASN A 157 4.46 -10.31 5.23
C ASN A 157 5.15 -10.39 3.86
N HIS A 158 5.22 -9.28 3.13
CA HIS A 158 5.75 -9.23 1.76
C HIS A 158 6.85 -8.18 1.58
N PHE A 159 7.65 -7.93 2.62
CA PHE A 159 8.79 -7.00 2.58
C PHE A 159 9.67 -7.17 1.33
N GLY A 160 9.99 -8.41 0.94
CA GLY A 160 10.83 -8.67 -0.23
C GLY A 160 10.27 -8.09 -1.53
N ALA A 161 8.95 -8.07 -1.72
CA ALA A 161 8.33 -7.48 -2.91
C ALA A 161 8.49 -5.95 -2.93
N VAL A 162 8.27 -5.30 -1.78
CA VAL A 162 8.40 -3.84 -1.65
C VAL A 162 9.86 -3.41 -1.73
N PHE A 163 10.75 -4.11 -1.02
CA PHE A 163 12.20 -3.90 -1.08
C PHE A 163 12.74 -4.03 -2.50
N ASN A 164 12.36 -5.07 -3.24
CA ASN A 164 12.83 -5.25 -4.63
C ASN A 164 12.36 -4.12 -5.55
N ARG A 165 11.18 -3.55 -5.30
CA ARG A 165 10.68 -2.38 -6.05
C ARG A 165 11.53 -1.14 -5.76
N ILE A 166 11.83 -0.88 -4.49
CA ILE A 166 12.70 0.23 -4.06
C ILE A 166 14.12 0.07 -4.63
N SER A 167 14.72 -1.12 -4.49
CA SER A 167 16.06 -1.42 -5.02
C SER A 167 16.12 -1.27 -6.54
N ALA A 168 15.11 -1.75 -7.27
CA ALA A 168 15.02 -1.55 -8.72
C ALA A 168 14.99 -0.06 -9.08
N ARG A 169 14.21 0.76 -8.36
CA ARG A 169 14.18 2.21 -8.58
C ARG A 169 15.53 2.87 -8.30
N LEU A 170 16.19 2.52 -7.20
CA LEU A 170 17.53 3.03 -6.87
C LEU A 170 18.55 2.64 -7.94
N GLN A 171 18.45 1.43 -8.48
CA GLN A 171 19.30 0.97 -9.59
C GLN A 171 19.04 1.78 -10.86
N GLU A 172 17.78 1.98 -11.25
CA GLU A 172 17.42 2.80 -12.42
C GLU A 172 17.99 4.22 -12.29
N LEU A 173 17.78 4.86 -11.14
CA LEU A 173 18.25 6.21 -10.85
C LEU A 173 19.78 6.33 -10.81
N SER A 174 20.49 5.27 -10.40
CA SER A 174 21.96 5.25 -10.40
C SER A 174 22.59 5.35 -11.79
N THR A 175 21.83 4.98 -12.82
CA THR A 175 22.26 5.03 -14.23
C THR A 175 21.47 6.05 -15.05
N CYS A 176 20.54 6.79 -14.44
CA CYS A 176 19.62 7.66 -15.13
C CYS A 176 20.28 8.98 -15.55
N SER A 177 20.17 9.31 -16.84
CA SER A 177 20.65 10.58 -17.38
C SER A 177 19.58 11.69 -17.41
N GLU A 178 18.29 11.37 -17.23
CA GLU A 178 17.17 12.32 -17.34
C GLU A 178 17.29 13.49 -16.37
N GLU A 179 16.86 14.69 -16.80
CA GLU A 179 16.92 15.90 -15.98
C GLU A 179 15.92 15.86 -14.81
N ASN A 180 14.74 15.28 -15.02
CA ASN A 180 13.67 15.17 -14.03
C ASN A 180 13.20 13.72 -13.86
N PRO A 181 14.02 12.84 -13.27
CA PRO A 181 13.62 11.45 -13.09
C PRO A 181 12.57 11.28 -12.00
N ASP A 182 11.78 10.21 -12.10
CA ASP A 182 10.74 9.84 -11.14
C ASP A 182 11.35 9.18 -9.89
N TYR A 183 11.06 9.75 -8.72
CA TYR A 183 11.55 9.32 -7.41
C TYR A 183 10.48 8.66 -6.53
N SER A 184 9.26 8.50 -7.02
CA SER A 184 8.09 8.18 -6.17
C SER A 184 8.20 6.82 -5.47
N ASP A 185 8.87 5.85 -6.11
CA ASP A 185 9.13 4.55 -5.48
C ASP A 185 10.16 4.62 -4.33
N ILE A 186 10.98 5.69 -4.22
CA ILE A 186 11.85 5.91 -3.05
C ILE A 186 11.00 6.26 -1.83
N GLU A 187 9.93 7.04 -2.00
CA GLU A 187 9.05 7.44 -0.91
C GLU A 187 8.28 6.25 -0.29
N LEU A 188 8.33 5.07 -0.89
CA LEU A 188 7.80 3.86 -0.25
C LEU A 188 8.53 3.52 1.05
N ILE A 189 9.81 3.92 1.17
CA ILE A 189 10.66 3.66 2.35
C ILE A 189 10.01 4.19 3.65
N GLN A 190 9.39 5.37 3.62
CA GLN A 190 8.75 5.97 4.81
C GLN A 190 7.45 5.29 5.23
N HIS A 191 6.95 4.32 4.45
CA HIS A 191 5.62 3.72 4.61
C HIS A 191 5.64 2.21 4.84
N ILE A 192 6.82 1.60 5.01
CA ILE A 192 6.97 0.17 5.24
C ILE A 192 7.25 -0.16 6.71
N ASP A 193 6.86 -1.36 7.09
CA ASP A 193 7.18 -1.97 8.37
C ASP A 193 8.62 -2.49 8.36
N LEU A 194 9.44 -1.92 9.24
CA LEU A 194 10.83 -2.26 9.43
C LEU A 194 11.03 -2.94 10.79
N ASP A 195 11.85 -3.97 10.79
CA ASP A 195 12.55 -4.49 11.97
C ASP A 195 14.05 -4.19 11.79
N VAL A 196 14.87 -4.46 12.80
CA VAL A 196 16.34 -4.24 12.74
C VAL A 196 16.97 -4.89 11.49
N ASN A 197 16.55 -6.09 11.10
CA ASN A 197 17.14 -6.81 9.98
C ASN A 197 16.74 -6.16 8.63
N ARG A 198 15.47 -5.80 8.48
CA ARG A 198 14.94 -5.10 7.30
C ARG A 198 15.57 -3.72 7.16
N LEU A 199 15.74 -3.00 8.26
CA LEU A 199 16.41 -1.71 8.30
C LEU A 199 17.87 -1.83 7.87
N THR A 200 18.61 -2.79 8.44
CA THR A 200 20.01 -3.07 8.08
C THR A 200 20.13 -3.36 6.58
N LYS A 201 19.25 -4.23 6.05
CA LYS A 201 19.22 -4.56 4.63
C LYS A 201 18.91 -3.34 3.74
N LEU A 202 17.98 -2.49 4.15
CA LEU A 202 17.63 -1.27 3.42
C LEU A 202 18.77 -0.25 3.41
N LEU A 203 19.45 -0.07 4.54
CA LEU A 203 20.60 0.82 4.65
C LEU A 203 21.76 0.32 3.79
N ALA A 204 22.08 -0.98 3.84
CA ALA A 204 23.14 -1.56 3.01
C ALA A 204 22.89 -1.32 1.51
N GLU A 205 21.67 -1.56 1.03
CA GLU A 205 21.27 -1.31 -0.37
C GLU A 205 21.40 0.18 -0.73
N THR A 206 20.92 1.05 0.17
CA THR A 206 20.98 2.51 -0.04
C THR A 206 22.42 2.99 -0.12
N ILE A 207 23.28 2.61 0.83
CA ILE A 207 24.70 2.99 0.88
C ILE A 207 25.42 2.55 -0.38
N GLN A 208 25.15 1.31 -0.84
CA GLN A 208 25.76 0.78 -2.05
C GLN A 208 25.45 1.64 -3.28
N LYS A 209 24.24 2.20 -3.40
CA LYS A 209 23.81 3.01 -4.54
C LYS A 209 24.04 4.51 -4.34
N PHE A 210 24.23 4.97 -3.11
CA PHE A 210 24.21 6.39 -2.75
C PHE A 210 25.17 7.22 -3.61
N LYS A 211 26.42 6.78 -3.78
CA LYS A 211 27.45 7.52 -4.53
C LYS A 211 27.11 7.71 -6.02
N SER A 212 26.31 6.82 -6.60
CA SER A 212 25.90 6.88 -8.00
C SER A 212 24.61 7.69 -8.24
N LEU A 213 23.90 8.06 -7.17
CA LEU A 213 22.65 8.83 -7.29
C LEU A 213 22.93 10.32 -7.49
N LYS A 214 22.01 11.00 -8.17
CA LYS A 214 22.00 12.46 -8.28
C LYS A 214 21.62 13.12 -6.95
N LYS A 215 22.03 14.39 -6.76
CA LYS A 215 21.74 15.17 -5.55
C LYS A 215 20.24 15.26 -5.21
N SER A 216 19.39 15.34 -6.22
CA SER A 216 17.93 15.34 -6.08
C SER A 216 17.41 14.03 -5.47
N ALA A 217 17.94 12.89 -5.94
CA ALA A 217 17.62 11.57 -5.37
C ALA A 217 18.14 11.44 -3.93
N HIS A 218 19.33 11.99 -3.61
CA HIS A 218 19.85 11.99 -2.24
C HIS A 218 18.87 12.64 -1.26
N PHE A 219 18.31 13.80 -1.62
CA PHE A 219 17.39 14.53 -0.76
C PHE A 219 16.15 13.70 -0.42
N ILE A 220 15.49 13.12 -1.43
CA ILE A 220 14.27 12.32 -1.24
C ILE A 220 14.57 11.04 -0.46
N LEU A 221 15.70 10.39 -0.77
CA LEU A 221 16.14 9.17 -0.09
C LEU A 221 16.42 9.39 1.39
N LEU A 222 17.17 10.45 1.74
CA LEU A 222 17.49 10.77 3.13
C LEU A 222 16.23 11.15 3.92
N ASN A 223 15.32 11.95 3.34
CA ASN A 223 14.05 12.31 3.99
C ASN A 223 13.17 11.06 4.23
N SER A 224 13.13 10.15 3.24
CA SER A 224 12.36 8.91 3.38
C SER A 224 12.97 7.98 4.44
N LEU A 225 14.29 7.85 4.48
CA LEU A 225 15.01 7.06 5.49
C LEU A 225 14.84 7.63 6.90
N GLU A 226 14.93 8.95 7.06
CA GLU A 226 14.73 9.62 8.36
C GLU A 226 13.36 9.27 8.94
N LYS A 227 12.29 9.41 8.14
CA LYS A 227 10.94 9.05 8.57
C LYS A 227 10.80 7.55 8.86
N ALA A 228 11.42 6.71 8.04
CA ALA A 228 11.39 5.26 8.26
C ALA A 228 12.06 4.86 9.59
N LEU A 229 13.18 5.50 9.94
CA LEU A 229 13.85 5.30 11.23
C LEU A 229 12.97 5.73 12.40
N TRP A 230 12.34 6.91 12.31
CA TRP A 230 11.40 7.37 13.35
C TRP A 230 10.21 6.43 13.50
N ASN A 231 9.62 5.99 12.39
CA ASN A 231 8.52 5.03 12.40
C ASN A 231 8.96 3.69 13.01
N TRP A 232 10.15 3.19 12.70
CA TRP A 232 10.68 1.97 13.33
C TRP A 232 10.80 2.12 14.84
N ILE A 233 11.33 3.23 15.34
CA ILE A 233 11.43 3.51 16.78
C ILE A 233 10.04 3.58 17.42
N GLU A 234 9.06 4.20 16.75
CA GLU A 234 7.70 4.35 17.25
C GLU A 234 6.94 3.01 17.31
N PHE A 235 7.04 2.18 16.26
CA PHE A 235 6.31 0.92 16.15
C PHE A 235 7.01 -0.26 16.81
N HIS A 236 8.35 -0.23 16.94
CA HIS A 236 9.18 -1.30 17.51
C HIS A 236 10.10 -0.82 18.63
N PRO A 237 9.58 -0.13 19.67
CA PRO A 237 10.42 0.48 20.71
C PRO A 237 11.26 -0.54 21.51
N LYS A 238 10.79 -1.79 21.61
CA LYS A 238 11.53 -2.89 22.25
C LYS A 238 12.77 -3.30 21.46
N GLU A 239 12.66 -3.37 20.13
CA GLU A 239 13.83 -3.68 19.29
C GLU A 239 14.89 -2.59 19.44
N PHE A 240 14.46 -1.33 19.51
CA PHE A 240 15.37 -0.22 19.76
C PHE A 240 16.03 -0.31 21.14
N GLU A 241 15.27 -0.65 22.20
CA GLU A 241 15.81 -0.88 23.54
C GLU A 241 16.84 -2.02 23.56
N ASP A 242 16.52 -3.14 22.91
CA ASP A 242 17.41 -4.30 22.83
C ASP A 242 18.68 -3.96 22.04
N LEU A 243 18.58 -3.16 20.98
CA LEU A 243 19.73 -2.69 20.20
C LEU A 243 20.68 -1.82 21.04
N GLN A 244 20.16 -1.01 21.97
CA GLN A 244 21.00 -0.23 22.89
C GLN A 244 21.77 -1.11 23.88
N ARG A 245 21.20 -2.26 24.26
CA ARG A 245 21.84 -3.21 25.18
C ARG A 245 22.83 -4.13 24.48
N SER A 246 22.51 -4.54 23.27
CA SER A 246 23.32 -5.42 22.43
C SER A 246 23.39 -4.84 21.02
N PRO A 247 24.45 -4.10 20.69
CA PRO A 247 24.62 -3.53 19.36
C PRO A 247 24.54 -4.59 18.26
N ASN A 248 23.95 -4.24 17.13
CA ASN A 248 23.97 -5.07 15.93
C ASN A 248 25.17 -4.66 15.06
N ASP A 249 26.17 -5.53 14.96
CA ASP A 249 27.42 -5.24 14.25
C ASP A 249 27.23 -4.88 12.76
N GLU A 250 26.23 -5.48 12.10
CA GLU A 250 25.95 -5.19 10.68
C GLU A 250 25.33 -3.81 10.51
N LEU A 251 24.37 -3.46 11.37
CA LEU A 251 23.76 -2.14 11.40
C LEU A 251 24.80 -1.06 11.75
N SER A 252 25.66 -1.31 12.74
CA SER A 252 26.74 -0.40 13.12
C SER A 252 27.67 -0.10 11.95
N LYS A 253 28.06 -1.12 11.18
CA LYS A 253 28.86 -0.92 9.96
C LYS A 253 28.14 -0.03 8.95
N CYS A 254 26.84 -0.22 8.75
CA CYS A 254 26.06 0.65 7.87
C CYS A 254 26.05 2.11 8.34
N CYS A 255 26.02 2.37 9.66
CA CYS A 255 26.02 3.73 10.19
C CYS A 255 27.39 4.43 10.15
N GLU A 256 28.49 3.68 10.07
CA GLU A 256 29.86 4.20 10.02
C GLU A 256 30.38 4.51 8.61
N THR A 257 29.64 4.10 7.56
CA THR A 257 30.08 4.15 6.15
C THR A 257 29.49 5.34 5.40
#